data_AF-A0A815IUX9-F1
#
_entry.id   AF-A0A815IUX9-F1
#
_cell.length_a   1.000
_cell.length_b   1.000
_cell.length_c   1.000
_cell.angle_alpha   90.00
_cell.angle_beta   90.00
_cell.angle_gamma   90.00
#
_symmetry.space_group_name_H-M   'P 1'
#
loop_
_entity.id
_entity.type
_entity.pdbx_description
1 polymer ?
#
loop_
_entity_poly.entity_id
_entity_poly.type
_entity_poly.pdbx_seq_one_letter_code
_entity_poly.pdbx_strand_id
1 'polypeptide(L)'
;MLSRNRLATGTNVHKGPQLKTSGRIQSVRYQSLPYDRHRLSNEHRSGRGTSISFDFLNYALTNYIEPEHLALAVYYMFLFKITNGERDICIGMNTHTRYKDKLKSIIGLYESFIPLRCQLDRHGSFHELVEYVQEMATNCIKYSYFPLQHILAQHSDCPKPTFLDIFLDFITIEKKIMIGDSELCSIPLSIAINEDEDVNKFDFILTIQYDLNINQFSCIINASLDLFHQETINKISRQFHSILYDLFTSVNDKMKNK
;
A
#
# COMPACT_ATOMS: atom_id res chain seq x y z
N MET A 1 -7.52 -64.22 -24.58
CA MET A 1 -6.53 -63.19 -24.98
C MET A 1 -7.20 -61.83 -24.95
N LEU A 2 -6.52 -60.83 -24.38
CA LEU A 2 -6.84 -59.39 -24.31
C LEU A 2 -7.81 -58.94 -23.20
N SER A 3 -7.25 -58.88 -21.98
CA SER A 3 -7.66 -58.02 -20.87
C SER A 3 -7.40 -56.55 -21.20
N ARG A 4 -8.43 -55.70 -21.15
CA ARG A 4 -8.32 -54.24 -21.27
C ARG A 4 -7.88 -53.62 -19.93
N ASN A 5 -6.63 -53.19 -19.87
CA ASN A 5 -6.09 -52.35 -18.79
C ASN A 5 -6.75 -50.97 -18.81
N ARG A 6 -7.36 -50.58 -17.69
CA ARG A 6 -7.70 -49.18 -17.38
C ARG A 6 -6.42 -48.48 -16.93
N LEU A 7 -5.96 -47.51 -17.72
CA LEU A 7 -4.93 -46.57 -17.29
C LEU A 7 -5.58 -45.57 -16.33
N ALA A 8 -5.24 -45.71 -15.05
CA ALA A 8 -5.48 -44.69 -14.04
C ALA A 8 -4.47 -43.55 -14.29
N THR A 9 -4.92 -42.47 -14.93
CA THR A 9 -4.16 -41.21 -14.97
C THR A 9 -4.42 -40.48 -13.65
N GLY A 10 -3.72 -40.91 -12.60
CA GLY A 10 -3.57 -40.11 -11.38
C GLY A 10 -2.59 -38.97 -11.66
N THR A 11 -3.11 -37.83 -12.10
CA THR A 11 -2.35 -36.58 -12.09
C THR A 11 -2.19 -36.15 -10.64
N ASN A 12 -1.02 -36.50 -10.08
CA ASN A 12 -0.55 -36.06 -8.79
C ASN A 12 -0.31 -34.54 -8.87
N VAL A 13 -1.36 -33.75 -8.64
CA VAL A 13 -1.22 -32.30 -8.47
C VAL A 13 -0.39 -32.12 -7.21
N HIS A 14 0.86 -31.72 -7.39
CA HIS A 14 1.73 -31.26 -6.31
C HIS A 14 0.96 -30.24 -5.48
N LYS A 15 0.51 -30.64 -4.28
CA LYS A 15 0.01 -29.73 -3.26
C LYS A 15 1.22 -28.91 -2.80
N GLY A 16 1.42 -27.76 -3.43
CA GLY A 16 2.29 -26.71 -2.90
C GLY A 16 1.88 -26.33 -1.47
N PRO A 17 2.75 -25.65 -0.71
CA PRO A 17 2.49 -25.34 0.69
C PRO A 17 1.11 -24.69 0.84
N GLN A 18 0.23 -25.34 1.61
CA GLN A 18 -1.09 -24.80 1.91
C GLN A 18 -0.92 -23.44 2.60
N LEU A 19 -1.49 -22.39 1.99
CA LEU A 19 -1.42 -21.02 2.49
C LEU A 19 -2.05 -20.92 3.88
N LYS A 20 -1.24 -20.72 4.92
CA LYS A 20 -1.72 -20.19 6.22
C LYS A 20 -2.30 -18.77 6.09
N THR A 21 -2.07 -18.09 4.96
CA THR A 21 -2.65 -16.77 4.64
C THR A 21 -4.11 -16.83 4.18
N SER A 22 -4.61 -17.98 3.73
CA SER A 22 -5.99 -18.13 3.23
C SER A 22 -7.04 -17.72 4.27
N GLY A 23 -6.83 -18.04 5.55
CA GLY A 23 -7.74 -17.64 6.63
C GLY A 23 -7.73 -16.14 6.94
N ARG A 24 -6.63 -15.41 6.66
CA ARG A 24 -6.52 -13.99 7.00
C ARG A 24 -7.32 -13.08 6.07
N ILE A 25 -7.44 -13.45 4.79
CA ILE A 25 -8.10 -12.61 3.77
C ILE A 25 -9.49 -13.16 3.41
N GLN A 26 -9.91 -14.28 4.02
CA GLN A 26 -11.27 -14.78 3.91
C GLN A 26 -12.30 -13.77 4.44
N SER A 27 -13.40 -13.62 3.69
CA SER A 27 -14.56 -12.80 4.06
C SER A 27 -14.27 -11.31 4.27
N VAL A 28 -13.20 -10.76 3.67
CA VAL A 28 -12.97 -9.32 3.62
C VAL A 28 -14.13 -8.65 2.90
N ARG A 29 -14.70 -7.61 3.52
CA ARG A 29 -15.81 -6.85 2.95
C ARG A 29 -15.29 -5.75 2.02
N TYR A 30 -16.18 -5.25 1.17
CA TYR A 30 -15.93 -4.03 0.44
C TYR A 30 -15.82 -2.85 1.41
N GLN A 31 -14.72 -2.13 1.36
CA GLN A 31 -14.47 -0.97 2.20
C GLN A 31 -15.34 0.18 1.71
N SER A 32 -16.09 0.80 2.62
CA SER A 32 -17.00 1.88 2.28
C SER A 32 -16.29 3.23 2.29
N LEU A 33 -15.39 3.46 1.33
CA LEU A 33 -14.86 4.81 1.09
C LEU A 33 -16.00 5.79 0.75
N PRO A 34 -15.80 7.10 0.96
CA PRO A 34 -16.79 8.13 0.63
C PRO A 34 -16.85 8.35 -0.90
N TYR A 35 -17.27 7.33 -1.64
CA TYR A 35 -17.47 7.37 -3.08
C TYR A 35 -18.63 8.31 -3.42
N ASP A 36 -18.43 9.17 -4.41
CA ASP A 36 -19.49 10.05 -4.90
C ASP A 36 -20.36 9.38 -5.97
N ARG A 37 -19.81 8.37 -6.65
CA ARG A 37 -20.47 7.64 -7.73
C ARG A 37 -20.41 6.15 -7.49
N HIS A 38 -21.45 5.46 -7.91
CA HIS A 38 -21.42 4.00 -7.95
C HIS A 38 -20.44 3.53 -9.02
N ARG A 39 -19.71 2.46 -8.69
CA ARG A 39 -18.91 1.74 -9.69
C ARG A 39 -19.83 1.26 -10.82
N LEU A 40 -19.50 1.65 -12.04
CA LEU A 40 -20.13 1.09 -13.22
C LEU A 40 -19.69 -0.37 -13.40
N SER A 41 -20.60 -1.23 -13.87
CA SER A 41 -20.32 -2.65 -14.06
C SER A 41 -19.31 -2.94 -15.17
N ASN A 42 -19.06 -1.97 -16.06
CA ASN A 42 -17.99 -2.05 -17.05
C ASN A 42 -16.65 -1.71 -16.38
N GLU A 43 -15.62 -2.49 -16.69
CA GLU A 43 -14.31 -2.40 -16.01
C GLU A 43 -13.48 -1.19 -16.45
N HIS A 44 -14.11 -0.21 -17.08
CA HIS A 44 -13.44 0.99 -17.54
C HIS A 44 -13.10 1.89 -16.34
N ARG A 45 -11.81 1.94 -16.03
CA ARG A 45 -11.20 3.04 -15.29
C ARG A 45 -10.75 4.08 -16.34
N SER A 46 -11.16 5.34 -16.21
CA SER A 46 -10.75 6.42 -17.10
C SER A 46 -9.29 6.81 -16.92
N GLY A 47 -8.57 6.18 -15.98
CA GLY A 47 -7.24 6.60 -15.59
C GLY A 47 -7.33 7.82 -14.68
N ARG A 48 -7.93 8.93 -15.10
CA ARG A 48 -7.89 10.23 -14.43
C ARG A 48 -7.88 10.18 -12.88
N GLY A 49 -6.82 10.73 -12.31
CA GLY A 49 -6.61 10.98 -10.90
C GLY A 49 -6.50 12.46 -10.57
N THR A 50 -6.24 12.75 -9.30
CA THR A 50 -5.72 14.04 -8.84
C THR A 50 -4.66 13.73 -7.80
N SER A 51 -3.70 14.62 -7.58
CA SER A 51 -2.63 14.45 -6.60
C SER A 51 -2.57 15.65 -5.67
N ILE A 52 -2.33 15.41 -4.39
CA ILE A 52 -2.10 16.47 -3.40
C ILE A 52 -0.90 16.07 -2.54
N SER A 53 0.09 16.97 -2.46
CA SER A 53 1.35 16.73 -1.77
C SER A 53 1.56 17.60 -0.53
N PHE A 54 2.07 16.98 0.54
CA PHE A 54 2.42 17.65 1.79
C PHE A 54 3.62 16.98 2.45
N ASP A 55 4.41 17.79 3.17
CA ASP A 55 5.59 17.32 3.88
C ASP A 55 5.37 17.25 5.39
N PHE A 56 5.93 16.23 6.07
CA PHE A 56 5.98 16.20 7.55
C PHE A 56 7.34 15.72 8.09
N LEU A 57 7.75 16.27 9.23
CA LEU A 57 9.06 16.06 9.85
C LEU A 57 8.95 15.28 11.18
N ASN A 58 9.77 14.23 11.31
CA ASN A 58 10.21 13.48 12.52
C ASN A 58 9.18 13.06 13.60
N TYR A 59 8.59 11.87 13.42
CA TYR A 59 8.10 11.02 14.51
C TYR A 59 8.83 9.66 14.60
N ALA A 60 9.29 9.11 13.48
CA ALA A 60 9.91 7.78 13.42
C ALA A 60 11.20 7.65 14.25
N LEU A 61 11.99 8.73 14.38
CA LEU A 61 13.30 8.67 15.03
C LEU A 61 13.25 8.54 16.56
N THR A 62 12.13 8.86 17.21
CA THR A 62 12.03 8.83 18.69
C THR A 62 11.67 7.45 19.23
N ASN A 63 11.12 6.56 18.40
CA ASN A 63 10.55 5.28 18.85
C ASN A 63 11.15 4.03 18.16
N TYR A 64 12.24 4.15 17.39
CA TYR A 64 12.85 3.04 16.63
C TYR A 64 11.87 2.33 15.67
N ILE A 65 10.91 3.08 15.11
CA ILE A 65 9.91 2.55 14.18
C ILE A 65 10.39 2.77 12.75
N GLU A 66 10.34 1.72 11.93
CA GLU A 66 10.67 1.83 10.51
C GLU A 66 9.67 2.78 9.79
N PRO A 67 10.15 3.72 8.96
CA PRO A 67 9.32 4.67 8.20
C PRO A 67 8.08 4.07 7.52
N GLU A 68 8.23 2.90 6.90
CA GLU A 68 7.16 2.20 6.20
C GLU A 68 6.05 1.74 7.16
N HIS A 69 6.41 1.21 8.33
CA HIS A 69 5.43 0.79 9.35
C HIS A 69 4.65 1.97 9.92
N LEU A 70 5.31 3.11 10.13
CA LEU A 70 4.64 4.34 10.56
C LEU A 70 3.66 4.83 9.48
N ALA A 71 4.11 4.88 8.22
CA ALA A 71 3.29 5.24 7.08
C ALA A 71 2.03 4.36 6.98
N LEU A 72 2.21 3.05 7.15
CA LEU A 72 1.13 2.08 7.15
C LEU A 72 0.13 2.30 8.29
N ALA A 73 0.60 2.58 9.51
CA ALA A 73 -0.26 2.87 10.66
C ALA A 73 -1.06 4.17 10.49
N VAL A 74 -0.41 5.24 10.00
CA VAL A 74 -1.07 6.50 9.65
C VAL A 74 -2.17 6.25 8.62
N TYR A 75 -1.89 5.44 7.59
CA TYR A 75 -2.85 5.17 6.54
C TYR A 75 -4.08 4.41 7.06
N TYR A 76 -3.90 3.37 7.88
CA TYR A 76 -5.03 2.67 8.50
C TYR A 76 -5.87 3.60 9.38
N MET A 77 -5.24 4.45 10.18
CA MET A 77 -5.97 5.42 11.01
C MET A 77 -6.74 6.42 10.16
N PHE A 78 -6.16 6.88 9.04
CA PHE A 78 -6.84 7.74 8.09
C PHE A 78 -8.04 7.03 7.45
N LEU A 79 -7.86 5.79 6.96
CA LEU A 79 -8.94 5.00 6.37
C LEU A 79 -10.06 4.79 7.38
N PHE A 80 -9.76 4.48 8.65
CA PHE A 80 -10.73 4.39 9.74
C PHE A 80 -11.58 5.66 9.87
N LYS A 81 -10.95 6.84 9.77
CA LYS A 81 -11.66 8.12 9.90
C LYS A 81 -12.56 8.38 8.70
N ILE A 82 -12.09 8.17 7.47
CA ILE A 82 -12.88 8.47 6.26
C ILE A 82 -13.96 7.43 5.95
N THR A 83 -13.82 6.19 6.46
CA THR A 83 -14.83 5.12 6.38
C THR A 83 -15.80 5.13 7.56
N ASN A 84 -15.82 6.22 8.33
CA ASN A 84 -16.75 6.41 9.44
C ASN A 84 -16.63 5.34 10.56
N GLY A 85 -15.40 4.87 10.80
CA GLY A 85 -15.06 3.93 11.87
C GLY A 85 -15.07 2.46 11.48
N GLU A 86 -14.92 2.13 10.19
CA GLU A 86 -14.75 0.75 9.75
C GLU A 86 -13.50 0.14 10.38
N ARG A 87 -13.65 -1.01 11.05
CA ARG A 87 -12.56 -1.62 11.83
C ARG A 87 -11.81 -2.71 11.09
N ASP A 88 -12.44 -3.31 10.09
CA ASP A 88 -11.87 -4.43 9.34
C ASP A 88 -11.43 -3.93 7.97
N ILE A 89 -10.22 -3.40 7.92
CA ILE A 89 -9.70 -2.73 6.72
C ILE A 89 -8.63 -3.60 6.10
N CYS A 90 -8.83 -3.95 4.83
CA CYS A 90 -7.78 -4.55 4.02
C CYS A 90 -7.26 -3.54 2.99
N ILE A 91 -5.95 -3.46 2.81
CA ILE A 91 -5.34 -2.67 1.73
C ILE A 91 -4.36 -3.54 0.96
N GLY A 92 -4.09 -3.17 -0.27
CA GLY A 92 -2.92 -3.65 -0.99
C GLY A 92 -1.70 -2.80 -0.67
N MET A 93 -0.54 -3.42 -0.59
CA MET A 93 0.74 -2.73 -0.44
C MET A 93 1.75 -3.28 -1.43
N ASN A 94 2.52 -2.41 -2.07
CA ASN A 94 3.63 -2.82 -2.91
C ASN A 94 4.81 -3.23 -2.02
N THR A 95 5.42 -4.35 -2.34
CA THR A 95 6.67 -4.78 -1.74
C THR A 95 7.73 -4.87 -2.81
N HIS A 96 8.84 -4.19 -2.59
CA HIS A 96 10.00 -4.24 -3.46
C HIS A 96 10.69 -5.61 -3.28
N THR A 97 10.22 -6.63 -4.00
CA THR A 97 10.72 -8.01 -3.85
C THR A 97 12.07 -8.25 -4.54
N ARG A 98 13.04 -7.36 -4.30
CA ARG A 98 14.46 -7.63 -4.56
C ARG A 98 15.10 -8.31 -3.33
N TYR A 99 14.45 -9.37 -2.85
CA TYR A 99 14.78 -10.08 -1.61
C TYR A 99 16.13 -10.84 -1.65
N LYS A 100 16.76 -10.94 -2.82
CA LYS A 100 18.11 -11.47 -3.03
C LYS A 100 18.97 -10.38 -3.63
N ASP A 101 20.20 -10.25 -3.15
CA ASP A 101 21.16 -9.26 -3.70
C ASP A 101 21.38 -9.43 -5.22
N LYS A 102 21.31 -10.67 -5.73
CA LYS A 102 21.40 -10.96 -7.17
C LYS A 102 20.27 -10.35 -8.00
N LEU A 103 19.15 -10.00 -7.40
CA LEU A 103 18.00 -9.36 -8.06
C LEU A 103 18.12 -7.83 -8.08
N LYS A 104 19.05 -7.24 -7.32
CA LYS A 104 19.24 -5.77 -7.25
C LYS A 104 19.67 -5.16 -8.58
N SER A 105 20.44 -5.88 -9.39
CA SER A 105 20.98 -5.40 -10.66
C SER A 105 20.16 -5.77 -11.90
N ILE A 106 19.06 -6.51 -11.75
CA ILE A 106 18.25 -6.97 -12.89
C ILE A 106 17.18 -5.93 -13.23
N ILE A 107 17.11 -5.54 -14.50
CA ILE A 107 16.00 -4.75 -15.05
C ILE A 107 14.85 -5.69 -15.37
N GLY A 108 13.67 -5.45 -14.77
CA GLY A 108 12.48 -6.28 -14.96
C GLY A 108 11.38 -5.94 -13.94
N LEU A 109 10.18 -6.52 -14.13
CA LEU A 109 9.04 -6.35 -13.23
C LEU A 109 9.20 -7.27 -12.00
N TYR A 110 9.62 -6.70 -10.88
CA TYR A 110 9.80 -7.38 -9.59
C TYR A 110 8.95 -6.77 -8.47
N GLU A 111 7.89 -6.06 -8.83
CA GLU A 111 6.90 -5.55 -7.89
C GLU A 111 5.94 -6.69 -7.53
N SER A 112 5.70 -6.84 -6.23
CA SER A 112 4.72 -7.79 -5.71
C SER A 112 3.78 -7.06 -4.78
N PHE A 113 2.48 -7.28 -4.98
CA PHE A 113 1.45 -6.70 -4.14
C PHE A 113 1.00 -7.70 -3.10
N ILE A 114 1.00 -7.30 -1.83
CA ILE A 114 0.46 -8.10 -0.73
C ILE A 114 -0.79 -7.44 -0.14
N PRO A 115 -1.86 -8.20 0.09
CA PRO A 115 -2.98 -7.73 0.90
C PRO A 115 -2.58 -7.75 2.38
N LEU A 116 -2.82 -6.62 3.05
CA LEU A 116 -2.66 -6.45 4.48
C LEU A 116 -4.04 -6.17 5.08
N ARG A 117 -4.50 -7.01 6.02
CA ARG A 117 -5.78 -6.85 6.71
C ARG A 117 -5.54 -6.49 8.16
N CYS A 118 -6.02 -5.33 8.57
CA CYS A 118 -5.92 -4.81 9.93
C CYS A 118 -7.30 -4.80 10.59
N GLN A 119 -7.34 -5.26 11.85
CA GLN A 119 -8.51 -5.17 12.72
C GLN A 119 -8.24 -4.06 13.74
N LEU A 120 -8.86 -2.91 13.54
CA LEU A 120 -8.61 -1.70 14.31
C LEU A 120 -9.42 -1.70 15.61
N ASP A 121 -8.76 -1.39 16.71
CA ASP A 121 -9.45 -1.08 17.96
C ASP A 121 -9.88 0.40 17.98
N ARG A 122 -11.17 0.63 18.25
CA ARG A 122 -11.75 1.98 18.36
C ARG A 122 -11.22 2.76 19.56
N HIS A 123 -10.79 2.05 20.61
CA HIS A 123 -10.33 2.64 21.86
C HIS A 123 -8.81 2.57 22.01
N GLY A 124 -8.11 1.92 21.07
CA GLY A 124 -6.67 1.85 21.04
C GLY A 124 -6.02 3.20 20.79
N SER A 125 -4.86 3.40 21.38
CA SER A 125 -3.97 4.53 21.10
C SER A 125 -3.30 4.37 19.73
N PHE A 126 -2.82 5.49 19.18
CA PHE A 126 -2.03 5.45 17.95
C PHE A 126 -0.74 4.62 18.11
N HIS A 127 -0.15 4.62 19.30
CA HIS A 127 1.06 3.84 19.57
C HIS A 127 0.80 2.33 19.47
N GLU A 128 -0.27 1.84 20.10
CA GLU A 128 -0.68 0.42 20.00
C GLU A 128 -1.00 0.03 18.55
N LEU A 129 -1.59 0.93 17.77
CA LEU A 129 -1.80 0.71 16.34
C LEU A 129 -0.48 0.51 15.59
N VAL A 130 0.54 1.33 15.88
CA VAL A 130 1.85 1.20 15.22
C VAL A 130 2.52 -0.13 15.57
N GLU A 131 2.52 -0.53 16.84
CA GLU A 131 3.06 -1.82 17.27
C GLU A 131 2.35 -2.99 16.58
N TYR A 132 1.02 -2.95 16.54
CA TYR A 132 0.21 -3.98 15.86
C TYR A 132 0.52 -4.07 14.36
N VAL A 133 0.62 -2.91 13.70
CA VAL A 133 0.92 -2.82 12.27
C VAL A 133 2.33 -3.33 11.97
N GLN A 134 3.32 -3.01 12.81
CA GLN A 134 4.68 -3.51 12.67
C GLN A 134 4.74 -5.03 12.74
N GLU A 135 4.07 -5.65 13.73
CA GLU A 135 4.00 -7.11 13.85
C GLU A 135 3.29 -7.74 12.64
N MET A 136 2.15 -7.16 12.24
CA MET A 136 1.35 -7.64 11.11
C MET A 136 2.16 -7.58 9.80
N ALA A 137 2.75 -6.43 9.48
CA ALA A 137 3.52 -6.20 8.25
C ALA A 137 4.74 -7.13 8.18
N THR A 138 5.53 -7.21 9.26
CA THR A 138 6.68 -8.11 9.37
C THR A 138 6.30 -9.57 9.11
N ASN A 139 5.12 -10.00 9.59
CA ASN A 139 4.63 -11.35 9.36
C ASN A 139 4.10 -11.59 7.94
N CYS A 140 3.56 -10.57 7.28
CA CYS A 140 3.03 -10.68 5.92
C CYS A 140 4.13 -10.59 4.86
N ILE A 141 5.15 -9.74 5.05
CA ILE A 141 6.28 -9.56 4.13
C ILE A 141 7.05 -10.87 3.91
N LYS A 142 7.07 -11.77 4.89
CA LYS A 142 7.62 -13.14 4.75
C LYS A 142 6.98 -13.96 3.62
N TYR A 143 5.82 -13.54 3.10
CA TYR A 143 5.10 -14.19 2.01
C TYR A 143 5.05 -13.33 0.74
N SER A 144 5.77 -12.19 0.69
CA SER A 144 5.77 -11.25 -0.44
C SER A 144 6.22 -11.84 -1.78
N TYR A 145 7.02 -12.91 -1.77
CA TYR A 145 7.43 -13.62 -2.98
C TYR A 145 6.31 -14.46 -3.61
N PHE A 146 5.17 -14.60 -2.93
CA PHE A 146 4.06 -15.39 -3.43
C PHE A 146 3.26 -14.59 -4.47
N PRO A 147 3.02 -15.11 -5.68
CA PRO A 147 2.39 -14.31 -6.72
C PRO A 147 0.94 -13.97 -6.38
N LEU A 148 0.57 -12.70 -6.52
CA LEU A 148 -0.78 -12.20 -6.28
C LEU A 148 -1.85 -13.02 -7.02
N GLN A 149 -1.57 -13.47 -8.25
CA GLN A 149 -2.49 -14.28 -9.06
C GLN A 149 -2.96 -15.56 -8.34
N HIS A 150 -2.08 -16.18 -7.55
CA HIS A 150 -2.46 -17.36 -6.78
C HIS A 150 -3.34 -17.03 -5.58
N ILE A 151 -3.15 -15.85 -4.96
CA ILE A 151 -4.05 -15.36 -3.92
C ILE A 151 -5.42 -15.11 -4.52
N LEU A 152 -5.48 -14.42 -5.66
CA LEU A 152 -6.73 -14.14 -6.39
C LEU A 152 -7.48 -15.41 -6.76
N ALA A 153 -6.78 -16.45 -7.23
CA ALA A 153 -7.41 -17.74 -7.59
C ALA A 153 -8.13 -18.43 -6.42
N GLN A 154 -7.67 -18.22 -5.18
CA GLN A 154 -8.32 -18.74 -3.97
C GLN A 154 -9.59 -17.97 -3.59
N HIS A 155 -9.82 -16.80 -4.19
CA HIS A 155 -10.99 -15.96 -4.01
C HIS A 155 -11.89 -15.96 -5.26
N SER A 156 -11.92 -17.06 -6.01
CA SER A 156 -12.67 -17.18 -7.27
C SER A 156 -14.18 -16.95 -7.13
N ASP A 157 -14.75 -17.16 -5.95
CA ASP A 157 -16.15 -16.85 -5.64
C ASP A 157 -16.43 -15.33 -5.51
N CYS A 158 -15.38 -14.52 -5.38
CA CYS A 158 -15.42 -13.08 -5.36
C CYS A 158 -14.79 -12.53 -6.65
N PRO A 159 -15.59 -12.19 -7.68
CA PRO A 159 -15.06 -11.78 -8.98
C PRO A 159 -14.15 -10.53 -8.91
N LYS A 160 -14.25 -9.74 -7.84
CA LYS A 160 -13.38 -8.58 -7.55
C LYS A 160 -13.00 -8.57 -6.07
N PRO A 161 -11.87 -9.17 -5.69
CA PRO A 161 -11.38 -9.07 -4.33
C PRO A 161 -11.10 -7.60 -3.99
N THR A 162 -11.88 -7.08 -3.05
CA THR A 162 -11.95 -5.66 -2.67
C THR A 162 -10.69 -5.15 -1.98
N PHE A 163 -9.82 -6.06 -1.54
CA PHE A 163 -8.55 -5.73 -0.93
C PHE A 163 -7.52 -5.11 -1.89
N LEU A 164 -7.79 -5.05 -3.20
CA LEU A 164 -6.94 -4.36 -4.19
C LEU A 164 -7.52 -3.01 -4.64
N ASP A 165 -8.63 -2.55 -4.09
CA ASP A 165 -9.24 -1.28 -4.47
C ASP A 165 -8.56 -0.08 -3.80
N ILE A 166 -8.01 -0.31 -2.61
CA ILE A 166 -7.31 0.67 -1.77
C ILE A 166 -5.85 0.25 -1.64
N PHE A 167 -4.93 1.15 -1.96
CA PHE A 167 -3.52 0.84 -2.07
C PHE A 167 -2.63 1.79 -1.26
N LEU A 168 -1.54 1.27 -0.71
CA LEU A 168 -0.42 2.04 -0.17
C LEU A 168 0.83 1.72 -0.99
N ASP A 169 1.50 2.77 -1.45
CA ASP A 169 2.81 2.66 -2.09
C ASP A 169 3.83 3.45 -1.28
N PHE A 170 4.87 2.78 -0.79
CA PHE A 170 5.92 3.40 0.01
C PHE A 170 7.22 3.38 -0.79
N ILE A 171 7.73 4.57 -1.11
CA ILE A 171 8.90 4.75 -1.96
C ILE A 171 9.99 5.42 -1.14
N THR A 172 11.18 4.83 -1.12
CA THR A 172 12.36 5.50 -0.59
C THR A 172 13.13 6.14 -1.74
N ILE A 173 13.41 7.44 -1.64
CA ILE A 173 14.12 8.20 -2.65
C ILE A 173 15.53 8.50 -2.14
N GLU A 174 16.52 7.96 -2.84
CA GLU A 174 17.94 8.27 -2.67
C GLU A 174 18.47 8.91 -3.95
N LYS A 175 18.68 10.23 -3.95
CA LYS A 175 19.19 10.98 -5.11
C LYS A 175 20.72 10.93 -5.22
N LYS A 176 21.41 10.37 -4.23
CA LYS A 176 22.87 10.30 -4.19
C LYS A 176 23.35 8.98 -4.78
N ILE A 177 24.02 9.07 -5.93
CA ILE A 177 24.70 7.92 -6.53
C ILE A 177 26.20 8.13 -6.33
N MET A 178 26.82 7.30 -5.50
CA MET A 178 28.26 7.33 -5.26
C MET A 178 28.97 6.41 -6.26
N ILE A 179 30.04 6.91 -6.89
CA ILE A 179 30.97 6.15 -7.71
C ILE A 179 32.36 6.30 -7.09
N GLY A 180 32.76 5.33 -6.26
CA GLY A 180 33.93 5.47 -5.39
C GLY A 180 33.72 6.61 -4.39
N ASP A 181 34.69 7.53 -4.30
CA ASP A 181 34.63 8.71 -3.43
C ASP A 181 33.95 9.92 -4.12
N SER A 182 33.46 9.75 -5.34
CA SER A 182 32.81 10.82 -6.12
C SER A 182 31.29 10.67 -6.09
N GLU A 183 30.59 11.77 -5.80
CA GLU A 183 29.14 11.85 -5.93
C GLU A 183 28.77 12.22 -7.37
N LEU A 184 27.93 11.41 -8.01
CA LEU A 184 27.41 11.70 -9.33
C LEU A 184 26.30 12.76 -9.21
N CYS A 185 26.63 14.01 -9.48
CA CYS A 185 25.65 15.07 -9.63
C CYS A 185 24.91 14.93 -10.97
N SER A 186 23.66 14.47 -10.93
CA SER A 186 22.80 14.54 -12.11
C SER A 186 22.36 15.99 -12.36
N ILE A 187 22.60 16.52 -13.55
CA ILE A 187 21.93 17.74 -14.00
C ILE A 187 20.57 17.28 -14.55
N PRO A 188 19.43 17.68 -13.96
CA PRO A 188 18.13 17.24 -14.42
C PRO A 188 17.93 17.70 -15.86
N LEU A 189 17.97 16.77 -16.81
CA LEU A 189 17.48 17.02 -18.15
C LEU A 189 15.96 16.94 -18.06
N SER A 190 15.28 18.08 -18.13
CA SER A 190 13.82 18.15 -18.13
C SER A 190 13.27 17.59 -19.45
N ILE A 191 13.33 16.27 -19.60
CA ILE A 191 12.52 15.57 -20.60
C ILE A 191 11.13 15.51 -19.98
N ALA A 192 10.30 16.49 -20.31
CA ALA A 192 8.87 16.40 -20.06
C ALA A 192 8.35 15.26 -20.92
N ILE A 193 8.28 14.07 -20.34
CA ILE A 193 7.40 13.05 -20.87
C ILE A 193 6.01 13.61 -20.57
N ASN A 194 5.24 13.93 -21.61
CA ASN A 194 3.84 14.33 -21.43
C ASN A 194 3.12 13.20 -20.69
N GLU A 195 2.99 13.32 -19.38
CA GLU A 195 2.05 12.55 -18.57
C GLU A 195 0.67 13.18 -18.79
N ASP A 196 0.18 13.14 -20.04
CA ASP A 196 -1.07 13.82 -20.44
C ASP A 196 -2.33 13.19 -19.81
N GLU A 197 -2.20 12.15 -18.99
CA GLU A 197 -3.29 11.64 -18.15
C GLU A 197 -2.73 11.15 -16.81
N ASP A 198 -3.21 11.71 -15.70
CA ASP A 198 -3.06 11.13 -14.36
C ASP A 198 -3.74 9.75 -14.37
N VAL A 199 -3.07 8.69 -14.83
CA VAL A 199 -3.66 7.35 -14.90
C VAL A 199 -3.55 6.68 -13.52
N ASN A 200 -4.70 6.48 -12.89
CA ASN A 200 -4.88 5.80 -11.62
C ASN A 200 -5.29 4.35 -11.85
N LYS A 201 -4.41 3.44 -11.45
CA LYS A 201 -4.59 1.99 -11.58
C LYS A 201 -5.52 1.43 -10.51
N PHE A 202 -5.69 2.15 -9.40
CA PHE A 202 -6.51 1.77 -8.25
C PHE A 202 -7.64 2.77 -8.05
N ASP A 203 -8.63 2.44 -7.23
CA ASP A 203 -9.68 3.42 -6.93
C ASP A 203 -9.16 4.53 -6.05
N PHE A 204 -8.30 4.16 -5.10
CA PHE A 204 -7.68 5.06 -4.14
C PHE A 204 -6.29 4.53 -3.79
N ILE A 205 -5.26 5.34 -4.04
CA ILE A 205 -3.87 5.04 -3.70
C ILE A 205 -3.30 6.22 -2.92
N LEU A 206 -2.64 5.90 -1.81
CA LEU A 206 -1.76 6.81 -1.11
C LEU A 206 -0.32 6.39 -1.43
N THR A 207 0.45 7.28 -2.04
CA THR A 207 1.89 7.11 -2.21
C THR A 207 2.60 7.96 -1.16
N ILE A 208 3.49 7.35 -0.38
CA ILE A 208 4.35 8.06 0.57
C ILE A 208 5.78 7.92 0.07
N GLN A 209 6.45 9.04 -0.17
CA GLN A 209 7.83 9.10 -0.57
C GLN A 209 8.68 9.58 0.60
N TYR A 210 9.76 8.87 0.90
CA TYR A 210 10.72 9.23 1.93
C TYR A 210 12.05 9.63 1.27
N ASP A 211 12.38 10.92 1.28
CA ASP A 211 13.66 11.41 0.77
C ASP A 211 14.74 11.26 1.86
N LEU A 212 15.68 10.34 1.62
CA LEU A 212 16.77 10.03 2.56
C LEU A 212 17.78 11.18 2.71
N ASN A 213 17.85 12.10 1.74
CA ASN A 213 18.87 13.15 1.72
C ASN A 213 18.50 14.31 2.64
N ILE A 214 17.21 14.66 2.65
CA ILE A 214 16.66 15.75 3.46
C ILE A 214 15.82 15.23 4.64
N ASN A 215 15.70 13.91 4.77
CA ASN A 215 14.95 13.22 5.82
C ASN A 215 13.50 13.73 5.93
N GLN A 216 12.81 13.75 4.80
CA GLN A 216 11.47 14.32 4.67
C GLN A 216 10.53 13.32 4.00
N PHE A 217 9.30 13.24 4.49
CA PHE A 217 8.24 12.51 3.82
C PHE A 217 7.43 13.45 2.97
N SER A 218 7.06 13.04 1.75
CA SER A 218 5.99 13.64 0.97
C SER A 218 4.90 12.60 0.73
N CYS A 219 3.66 13.03 0.63
CA CYS A 219 2.52 12.16 0.36
C CYS A 219 1.87 12.54 -0.97
N ILE A 220 1.24 11.61 -1.67
CA ILE A 220 0.48 11.83 -2.89
C ILE A 220 -0.78 10.97 -2.80
N ILE A 221 -1.96 11.58 -2.84
CA ILE A 221 -3.24 10.86 -2.86
C ILE A 221 -3.78 10.88 -4.27
N ASN A 222 -3.90 9.71 -4.91
CA ASN A 222 -4.59 9.57 -6.19
C ASN A 222 -5.89 8.79 -6.03
N ALA A 223 -6.99 9.34 -6.52
CA ALA A 223 -8.28 8.68 -6.52
C ALA A 223 -8.93 8.73 -7.90
N SER A 224 -9.63 7.66 -8.30
CA SER A 224 -10.26 7.57 -9.62
C SER A 224 -11.39 8.60 -9.75
N LEU A 225 -11.31 9.47 -10.76
CA LEU A 225 -12.40 10.42 -11.06
C LEU A 225 -13.68 9.75 -11.56
N ASP A 226 -13.69 8.43 -11.80
CA ASP A 226 -14.92 7.68 -12.07
C ASP A 226 -15.75 7.46 -10.81
N LEU A 227 -15.09 7.41 -9.65
CA LEU A 227 -15.72 7.15 -8.36
C LEU A 227 -15.80 8.39 -7.48
N PHE A 228 -14.87 9.32 -7.63
CA PHE A 228 -14.75 10.51 -6.81
C PHE A 228 -14.91 11.81 -7.60
N HIS A 229 -15.50 12.82 -6.97
CA HIS A 229 -15.44 14.21 -7.38
C HIS A 229 -14.15 14.84 -6.83
N GLN A 230 -13.59 15.80 -7.58
CA GLN A 230 -12.42 16.57 -7.16
C GLN A 230 -12.61 17.21 -5.77
N GLU A 231 -13.82 17.70 -5.47
CA GLU A 231 -14.15 18.32 -4.17
C GLU A 231 -14.04 17.33 -3.02
N THR A 232 -14.46 16.08 -3.23
CA THR A 232 -14.39 15.02 -2.23
C THR A 232 -12.93 14.66 -1.97
N ILE A 233 -12.11 14.54 -3.03
CA ILE A 233 -10.67 14.28 -2.87
C ILE A 233 -9.99 15.44 -2.14
N ASN A 234 -10.33 16.70 -2.45
CA ASN A 234 -9.83 17.86 -1.72
C ASN A 234 -10.19 17.82 -0.22
N LYS A 235 -11.42 17.41 0.12
CA LYS A 235 -11.85 17.25 1.52
C LYS A 235 -11.06 16.14 2.22
N ILE A 236 -10.93 14.99 1.56
CA ILE A 236 -10.16 13.84 2.04
C ILE A 236 -8.71 14.24 2.30
N SER A 237 -8.06 14.95 1.38
CA SER A 237 -6.68 15.39 1.54
C SER A 237 -6.48 16.40 2.65
N ARG A 238 -7.44 17.31 2.87
CA ARG A 238 -7.42 18.21 4.05
C ARG A 238 -7.56 17.43 5.36
N GLN A 239 -8.41 16.40 5.40
CA GLN A 239 -8.55 15.54 6.57
C GLN A 239 -7.26 14.77 6.85
N PHE A 240 -6.62 14.22 5.81
CA PHE A 240 -5.32 13.55 5.93
C PHE A 240 -4.25 14.50 6.47
N HIS A 241 -4.15 15.72 5.92
CA HIS A 241 -3.23 16.75 6.43
C HIS A 241 -3.51 17.10 7.90
N SER A 242 -4.77 17.29 8.29
CA SER A 242 -5.14 17.55 9.69
C SER A 242 -4.70 16.40 10.61
N ILE A 243 -4.89 15.15 10.17
CA ILE A 243 -4.45 13.97 10.92
C ILE A 243 -2.93 13.96 11.12
N LEU A 244 -2.16 14.21 10.06
CA LEU A 244 -0.69 14.27 10.15
C LEU A 244 -0.25 15.40 11.08
N TYR A 245 -0.87 16.57 10.96
CA TYR A 245 -0.58 17.72 11.81
C TYR A 245 -0.86 17.41 13.28
N ASP A 246 -2.03 16.83 13.58
CA ASP A 246 -2.42 16.44 14.93
C ASP A 246 -1.49 15.37 15.50
N LEU A 247 -1.08 14.37 14.71
CA LEU A 247 -0.19 13.31 15.17
C LEU A 247 1.25 13.80 15.43
N PHE A 248 1.79 14.64 14.55
CA PHE A 248 3.23 14.90 14.51
C PHE A 248 3.63 16.31 14.95
N THR A 249 2.69 17.26 14.98
CA THR A 249 2.96 18.62 15.45
C THR A 249 2.52 18.81 16.90
N SER A 250 1.37 18.24 17.31
CA SER A 250 0.87 18.36 18.69
C SER A 250 1.72 17.62 19.74
N VAL A 251 2.52 16.63 19.33
CA VAL A 251 3.46 15.90 20.19
C VAL A 251 4.67 16.77 20.57
N ASN A 252 5.08 17.71 19.70
CA ASN A 252 6.28 18.51 19.91
C ASN A 252 6.06 19.68 20.91
N ASP A 253 4.84 20.21 21.02
CA ASP A 253 4.53 21.29 21.95
C ASP A 253 4.41 20.83 23.42
N LYS A 254 4.10 19.55 23.66
CA LYS A 254 4.05 18.99 25.02
C LYS A 254 5.42 18.65 25.60
N MET A 255 6.45 18.48 24.76
CA MET A 255 7.82 18.19 25.19
C MET A 255 8.69 19.43 25.38
N LYS A 256 8.21 20.63 24.98
CA LYS A 256 8.89 21.91 25.24
C LYS A 256 8.46 22.61 26.53
N ASN A 257 7.39 22.13 27.17
CA ASN A 257 6.81 22.75 28.38
C ASN A 257 6.98 21.89 29.64
N LYS A 258 8.08 21.12 29.74
CA LYS A 258 8.43 20.38 30.96
C LYS A 258 9.84 20.71 31.43
#